data_AF-A0A935LJN3-F1
#
_entry.id   AF-A0A935LJN3-F1
#
_cell.length_a   1.000
_cell.length_b   1.000
_cell.length_c   1.000
_cell.angle_alpha   90.00
_cell.angle_beta   90.00
_cell.angle_gamma   90.00
#
_symmetry.space_group_name_H-M   'P 1'
#
loop_
_entity.id
_entity.type
_entity.pdbx_description
1 polymer ?
#
loop_
_entity_poly.entity_id
_entity_poly.type
_entity_poly.pdbx_seq_one_letter_code
_entity_poly.pdbx_strand_id
1 'polypeptide(L)'
;MIDAGQWSKIKVGISAAAPKREEVVVLIRIVSLLALLLSPGTAISANADVTKQLSEALLCKGDPAEAVYALVEAGNNFKNGYAAYGFGEGASYRAIVILDSPLKVGDATATAVISETENSNLDFGAFTYAKFTGDYRKIVTLLKLQPEESGVEFSMGKFVSRQQPSNRCPPIVVLTPSDEAPDQFLLGCGWCNGG
;
A
#
# COMPACT_ATOMS: atom_id res chain seq x y z
N MET A 1 -59.40 -28.47 -2.63
CA MET A 1 -60.77 -28.09 -3.04
C MET A 1 -60.64 -26.76 -3.76
N ILE A 2 -60.92 -26.78 -5.06
CA ILE A 2 -60.90 -25.62 -5.96
C ILE A 2 -62.30 -25.03 -5.87
N ASP A 3 -62.41 -23.74 -5.57
CA ASP A 3 -63.67 -23.02 -5.73
C ASP A 3 -63.50 -21.91 -6.77
N ALA A 4 -64.51 -21.83 -7.62
CA ALA A 4 -64.57 -21.07 -8.85
C ALA A 4 -65.65 -20.01 -8.73
N GLY A 5 -65.37 -18.81 -9.22
CA GLY A 5 -66.31 -17.68 -9.28
C GLY A 5 -65.58 -16.41 -8.88
N GLN A 6 -65.56 -15.34 -9.67
CA GLN A 6 -66.73 -14.73 -10.27
C GLN A 6 -66.26 -13.74 -11.35
N TRP A 7 -66.86 -13.83 -12.53
CA TRP A 7 -66.68 -12.90 -13.64
C TRP A 7 -67.57 -11.68 -13.43
N SER A 8 -67.06 -10.48 -13.71
CA SER A 8 -67.92 -9.38 -14.16
C SER A 8 -67.18 -8.44 -15.12
N LYS A 9 -67.78 -8.31 -16.31
CA LYS A 9 -67.40 -7.46 -17.44
C LYS A 9 -68.03 -6.08 -17.25
N ILE A 10 -67.32 -4.98 -17.50
CA ILE A 10 -67.95 -3.75 -18.04
C ILE A 10 -67.08 -3.05 -19.11
N LYS A 11 -67.79 -2.77 -20.21
CA LYS A 11 -67.57 -2.02 -21.47
C LYS A 11 -66.57 -0.85 -21.41
N VAL A 12 -65.61 -0.74 -22.34
CA VAL A 12 -65.69 -0.21 -23.72
C VAL A 12 -66.16 1.25 -23.79
N GLY A 13 -65.20 2.15 -23.95
CA GLY A 13 -65.37 3.48 -24.54
C GLY A 13 -64.47 3.60 -25.76
N ILE A 14 -65.04 3.39 -26.95
CA ILE A 14 -64.42 3.68 -28.25
C ILE A 14 -64.64 5.17 -28.51
N SER A 15 -63.58 5.93 -28.76
CA SER A 15 -63.70 7.16 -29.55
C SER A 15 -62.69 7.08 -30.68
N ALA A 16 -63.25 6.86 -31.87
CA ALA A 16 -62.56 6.85 -33.14
C ALA A 16 -62.33 8.28 -33.62
N ALA A 17 -61.12 8.57 -34.09
CA ALA A 17 -60.88 9.58 -35.10
C ALA A 17 -59.59 9.23 -35.85
N ALA A 18 -59.74 8.65 -37.04
CA ALA A 18 -58.79 8.75 -38.14
C ALA A 18 -59.46 9.64 -39.20
N PRO A 19 -58.73 10.50 -39.93
CA PRO A 19 -57.93 10.05 -41.08
C PRO A 19 -56.59 10.83 -41.16
N LYS A 20 -55.58 10.49 -41.97
CA LYS A 20 -55.57 10.44 -43.44
C LYS A 20 -54.18 9.96 -43.85
N ARG A 21 -54.12 9.11 -44.88
CA ARG A 21 -52.88 8.69 -45.54
C ARG A 21 -52.20 9.90 -46.20
N GLU A 22 -50.91 10.08 -45.94
CA GLU A 22 -49.97 10.58 -46.94
C GLU A 22 -48.65 9.85 -46.75
N GLU A 23 -48.21 9.22 -47.82
CA GLU A 23 -46.95 8.50 -47.95
C GLU A 23 -45.79 9.49 -47.89
N VAL A 24 -44.87 9.33 -46.95
CA VAL A 24 -43.50 9.81 -47.14
C VAL A 24 -42.54 8.72 -46.65
N VAL A 25 -42.01 8.02 -47.64
CA VAL A 25 -40.86 7.13 -47.56
C VAL A 25 -39.66 7.92 -47.02
N VAL A 26 -39.22 7.64 -45.79
CA VAL A 26 -37.83 7.88 -45.37
C VAL A 26 -37.38 6.73 -44.47
N LEU A 27 -37.00 5.61 -45.09
CA LEU A 27 -35.85 4.85 -44.59
C LEU A 27 -34.66 5.82 -44.59
N ILE A 28 -33.97 6.03 -43.47
CA ILE A 28 -32.53 6.35 -43.38
C ILE A 28 -32.14 6.52 -41.89
N ARG A 29 -31.29 5.59 -41.41
CA ARG A 29 -30.27 5.73 -40.35
C ARG A 29 -30.73 5.93 -38.88
N ILE A 30 -30.89 4.83 -38.15
CA ILE A 30 -30.47 4.76 -36.73
C ILE A 30 -29.57 3.52 -36.58
N VAL A 31 -28.36 3.63 -37.14
CA VAL A 31 -27.20 2.88 -36.66
C VAL A 31 -26.48 3.84 -35.72
N SER A 32 -25.99 3.31 -34.59
CA SER A 32 -25.19 4.00 -33.56
C SER A 32 -25.99 4.61 -32.41
N LEU A 33 -26.38 3.77 -31.44
CA LEU A 33 -26.39 4.14 -30.01
C LEU A 33 -26.66 2.89 -29.15
N LEU A 34 -25.74 1.93 -29.19
CA LEU A 34 -25.63 0.91 -28.14
C LEU A 34 -24.17 0.46 -27.97
N ALA A 35 -23.27 1.42 -27.82
CA ALA A 35 -21.95 1.18 -27.24
C ALA A 35 -21.97 1.73 -25.81
N LEU A 36 -22.74 1.07 -24.94
CA LEU A 36 -22.65 1.26 -23.50
C LEU A 36 -21.31 0.69 -23.03
N LEU A 37 -20.31 1.58 -23.01
CA LEU A 37 -19.34 1.75 -21.92
C LEU A 37 -18.99 0.49 -21.11
N LEU A 38 -18.38 -0.50 -21.78
CA LEU A 38 -17.40 -1.36 -21.12
C LEU A 38 -16.06 -0.63 -21.16
N SER A 39 -15.98 0.47 -20.41
CA SER A 39 -14.67 1.01 -20.04
C SER A 39 -14.04 -0.06 -19.16
N PRO A 40 -12.91 -0.70 -19.52
CA PRO A 40 -12.15 -1.47 -18.56
C PRO A 40 -11.74 -0.49 -17.48
N GLY A 41 -12.47 -0.51 -16.37
CA GLY A 41 -12.08 0.18 -15.16
C GLY A 41 -10.71 -0.37 -14.81
N THR A 42 -9.67 0.39 -15.09
CA THR A 42 -8.37 0.14 -14.47
C THR A 42 -8.62 0.31 -12.99
N ALA A 43 -8.83 -0.81 -12.30
CA ALA A 43 -8.71 -0.91 -10.87
C ALA A 43 -7.25 -0.62 -10.55
N ILE A 44 -6.90 0.68 -10.54
CA ILE A 44 -5.65 1.17 -10.00
C ILE A 44 -5.78 0.88 -8.50
N SER A 45 -5.20 -0.25 -8.13
CA SER A 45 -5.30 -0.84 -6.81
C SER A 45 -4.72 0.15 -5.81
N ALA A 46 -5.53 0.55 -4.81
CA ALA A 46 -5.07 1.38 -3.69
C ALA A 46 -3.88 0.76 -2.93
N ASN A 47 -3.62 -0.55 -3.12
CA ASN A 47 -2.41 -1.25 -2.66
C ASN A 47 -1.10 -0.67 -3.21
N ALA A 48 -1.12 -0.09 -4.41
CA ALA A 48 0.09 0.50 -5.01
C ALA A 48 0.60 1.71 -4.20
N ASP A 49 -0.30 2.41 -3.52
CA ASP A 49 0.03 3.60 -2.73
C ASP A 49 0.68 3.21 -1.39
N VAL A 50 0.10 2.25 -0.67
CA VAL A 50 0.63 1.75 0.62
C VAL A 50 1.99 1.07 0.44
N THR A 51 2.12 0.21 -0.58
CA THR A 51 3.38 -0.49 -0.84
C THR A 51 4.50 0.50 -1.19
N LYS A 52 4.18 1.55 -1.96
CA LYS A 52 5.13 2.60 -2.31
C LYS A 52 5.53 3.41 -1.07
N GLN A 53 4.56 3.89 -0.29
CA GLN A 53 4.79 4.63 0.95
C GLN A 53 5.73 3.88 1.89
N LEU A 54 5.46 2.60 2.13
CA LEU A 54 6.29 1.76 2.99
C LEU A 54 7.68 1.47 2.39
N SER A 55 7.77 1.27 1.07
CA SER A 55 9.07 1.10 0.40
C SER A 55 9.92 2.37 0.47
N GLU A 56 9.29 3.53 0.38
CA GLU A 56 9.94 4.83 0.52
C GLU A 56 10.43 5.05 1.95
N ALA A 57 9.62 4.71 2.96
CA ALA A 57 10.00 4.74 4.37
C ALA A 57 11.24 3.87 4.67
N LEU A 58 11.25 2.62 4.20
CA LEU A 58 12.39 1.70 4.36
C LEU A 58 13.68 2.21 3.70
N LEU A 59 13.57 3.12 2.71
CA LEU A 59 14.68 3.70 1.97
C LEU A 59 14.96 5.16 2.36
N CYS A 60 14.50 5.59 3.55
CA CYS A 60 14.70 6.93 4.08
C CYS A 60 14.18 8.07 3.18
N LYS A 61 13.09 7.84 2.46
CA LYS A 61 12.41 8.87 1.67
C LYS A 61 11.20 9.38 2.45
N GLY A 62 11.29 10.62 2.94
CA GLY A 62 10.30 11.20 3.86
C GLY A 62 10.61 10.85 5.32
N ASP A 63 9.62 11.05 6.20
CA ASP A 63 9.67 10.59 7.59
C ASP A 63 9.26 9.10 7.63
N PRO A 64 10.18 8.19 7.98
CA PRO A 64 9.90 6.76 7.95
C PRO A 64 8.93 6.32 9.04
N ALA A 65 8.90 7.00 10.20
CA ALA A 65 8.00 6.65 11.30
C ALA A 65 6.58 7.14 11.01
N GLU A 66 6.43 8.38 10.53
CA GLU A 66 5.14 8.96 10.13
C GLU A 66 4.46 8.07 9.08
N ALA A 67 5.21 7.54 8.11
CA ALA A 67 4.69 6.64 7.08
C ALA A 67 4.04 5.37 7.66
N VAL A 68 4.49 4.86 8.80
CA VAL A 68 3.88 3.70 9.46
C VAL A 68 2.77 4.15 10.42
N TYR A 69 2.98 5.23 11.16
CA TYR A 69 2.04 5.73 12.16
C TYR A 69 0.73 6.21 11.53
N ALA A 70 0.78 6.89 10.37
CA ALA A 70 -0.41 7.30 9.63
C ALA A 70 -1.29 6.11 9.21
N LEU A 71 -0.68 4.95 8.91
CA LEU A 71 -1.44 3.73 8.59
C LEU A 71 -2.08 3.11 9.82
N VAL A 72 -1.42 3.19 10.99
CA VAL A 72 -2.01 2.78 12.26
C VAL A 72 -3.18 3.67 12.64
N GLU A 73 -3.04 4.99 12.52
CA GLU A 73 -4.11 5.97 12.80
C GLU A 73 -5.31 5.77 11.87
N ALA A 74 -5.09 5.46 10.59
CA ALA A 74 -6.13 5.12 9.63
C ALA A 74 -6.82 3.77 9.95
N GLY A 75 -6.20 2.92 10.75
CA GLY A 75 -6.68 1.58 11.10
C GLY A 75 -6.56 0.56 9.97
N ASN A 76 -7.11 -0.63 10.22
CA ASN A 76 -7.07 -1.74 9.25
C ASN A 76 -7.86 -1.42 7.98
N ASN A 77 -7.25 -1.64 6.82
CA ASN A 77 -7.92 -1.50 5.53
C ASN A 77 -7.57 -2.65 4.59
N PHE A 78 -8.31 -3.75 4.74
CA PHE A 78 -8.13 -4.95 3.93
C PHE A 78 -8.45 -4.75 2.44
N LYS A 79 -9.24 -3.73 2.07
CA LYS A 79 -9.47 -3.38 0.66
C LYS A 79 -8.23 -2.77 0.01
N ASN A 80 -7.43 -2.08 0.82
CA ASN A 80 -6.12 -1.55 0.45
C ASN A 80 -4.99 -2.50 0.86
N GLY A 81 -5.31 -3.76 1.18
CA GLY A 81 -4.36 -4.84 1.38
C GLY A 81 -3.46 -4.74 2.61
N TYR A 82 -3.90 -4.08 3.68
CA TYR A 82 -3.10 -4.04 4.90
C TYR A 82 -3.94 -4.13 6.19
N ALA A 83 -3.27 -4.60 7.24
CA ALA A 83 -3.67 -4.45 8.64
C ALA A 83 -2.58 -3.67 9.36
N ALA A 84 -2.95 -2.78 10.27
CA ALA A 84 -2.01 -1.93 11.00
C ALA A 84 -2.36 -1.92 12.49
N TYR A 85 -1.34 -1.91 13.35
CA TYR A 85 -1.53 -1.92 14.80
C TYR A 85 -0.39 -1.19 15.52
N GLY A 86 -0.73 -0.45 16.58
CA GLY A 86 0.21 0.23 17.46
C GLY A 86 0.20 -0.38 18.87
N PHE A 87 1.38 -0.60 19.44
CA PHE A 87 1.61 -1.13 20.77
C PHE A 87 2.41 -0.13 21.62
N GLY A 88 2.13 -0.08 22.92
CA GLY A 88 2.85 0.79 23.85
C GLY A 88 2.44 2.27 23.74
N GLU A 89 3.17 3.14 24.44
CA GLU A 89 2.91 4.58 24.47
C GLU A 89 4.22 5.36 24.53
N GLY A 90 4.18 6.59 24.00
CA GLY A 90 5.28 7.54 24.00
C GLY A 90 6.59 6.93 23.50
N ALA A 91 7.56 6.89 24.39
CA ALA A 91 8.91 6.44 24.12
C ALA A 91 8.98 4.92 23.83
N SER A 92 8.01 4.13 24.29
CA SER A 92 7.95 2.67 24.08
C SER A 92 7.07 2.27 22.89
N TYR A 93 6.61 3.25 22.11
CA TYR A 93 5.66 3.02 21.04
C TYR A 93 6.28 2.21 19.90
N ARG A 94 5.52 1.22 19.44
CA ARG A 94 5.84 0.37 18.30
C ARG A 94 4.63 0.26 17.39
N ALA A 95 4.83 0.44 16.11
CA ALA A 95 3.81 0.27 15.09
C ALA A 95 4.19 -0.87 14.14
N ILE A 96 3.22 -1.66 13.72
CA ILE A 96 3.39 -2.68 12.69
C ILE A 96 2.32 -2.52 11.62
N VAL A 97 2.72 -2.67 10.36
CA VAL A 97 1.83 -2.81 9.21
C VAL A 97 2.10 -4.16 8.57
N ILE A 98 1.07 -4.97 8.44
CA ILE A 98 1.09 -6.29 7.80
C ILE A 98 0.39 -6.17 6.45
N LEU A 99 1.05 -6.62 5.39
CA LEU A 99 0.59 -6.51 4.02
C LEU A 99 0.01 -7.83 3.50
N ASP A 100 -1.06 -7.76 2.72
CA ASP A 100 -1.64 -8.90 2.01
C ASP A 100 -0.71 -9.39 0.88
N SER A 101 0.00 -8.46 0.28
CA SER A 101 0.89 -8.62 -0.86
C SER A 101 2.30 -8.28 -0.41
N PRO A 102 3.29 -9.17 -0.59
CA PRO A 102 4.63 -8.90 -0.11
C PRO A 102 5.24 -7.66 -0.78
N LEU A 103 5.81 -6.79 0.04
CA LEU A 103 6.67 -5.70 -0.40
C LEU A 103 7.94 -6.29 -1.02
N LYS A 104 8.41 -5.68 -2.12
CA LYS A 104 9.58 -6.16 -2.88
C LYS A 104 10.67 -5.12 -2.93
N VAL A 105 11.90 -5.55 -2.67
CA VAL A 105 13.12 -4.80 -2.98
C VAL A 105 14.02 -5.74 -3.78
N GLY A 106 14.15 -5.48 -5.09
CA GLY A 106 14.71 -6.47 -6.00
C GLY A 106 13.91 -7.78 -5.96
N ASP A 107 14.61 -8.91 -5.78
CA ASP A 107 14.00 -10.24 -5.64
C ASP A 107 13.58 -10.57 -4.19
N ALA A 108 13.95 -9.73 -3.22
CA ALA A 108 13.66 -9.99 -1.80
C ALA A 108 12.24 -9.54 -1.44
N THR A 109 11.61 -10.26 -0.50
CA THR A 109 10.21 -10.03 -0.11
C THR A 109 10.06 -9.84 1.40
N ALA A 110 9.15 -8.95 1.81
CA ALA A 110 8.74 -8.77 3.20
C ALA A 110 7.22 -8.60 3.28
N THR A 111 6.60 -9.10 4.35
CA THR A 111 5.13 -9.02 4.55
C THR A 111 4.73 -8.07 5.68
N ALA A 112 5.71 -7.52 6.41
CA ALA A 112 5.44 -6.57 7.47
C ALA A 112 6.53 -5.50 7.55
N VAL A 113 6.11 -4.30 7.90
CA VAL A 113 6.97 -3.16 8.23
C VAL A 113 6.70 -2.77 9.67
N ILE A 114 7.76 -2.58 10.44
CA ILE A 114 7.72 -2.22 11.85
C ILE A 114 8.38 -0.85 11.98
N SER A 115 7.78 0.04 12.78
CA SER A 115 8.40 1.28 13.23
C SER A 115 8.45 1.27 14.75
N GLU A 116 9.61 1.55 15.33
CA GLU A 116 9.80 1.61 16.77
C GLU A 116 10.51 2.90 17.16
N THR A 117 10.07 3.52 18.25
CA THR A 117 10.82 4.58 18.92
C THR A 117 11.88 3.91 19.80
N GLU A 118 13.17 4.16 19.53
CA GLU A 118 14.28 3.57 20.29
C GLU A 118 14.77 4.56 21.36
N ASN A 119 14.55 4.27 22.64
CA ASN A 119 15.07 5.10 23.74
C ASN A 119 16.43 4.66 24.26
N SER A 120 16.91 3.49 23.83
CA SER A 120 18.18 2.90 24.29
C SER A 120 19.37 3.68 23.76
N ASN A 121 19.20 4.35 22.62
CA ASN A 121 20.25 5.07 21.93
C ASN A 121 19.90 6.56 21.89
N LEU A 122 20.62 7.38 22.65
CA LEU A 122 20.41 8.83 22.72
C LEU A 122 20.48 9.49 21.34
N ASP A 123 21.19 8.86 20.40
CA ASP A 123 21.36 9.38 19.06
C ASP A 123 20.13 9.14 18.18
N PHE A 124 19.21 8.20 18.51
CA PHE A 124 18.08 7.82 17.65
C PHE A 124 16.70 8.16 18.22
N GLY A 125 15.83 8.67 17.34
CA GLY A 125 14.44 8.97 17.63
C GLY A 125 13.47 7.87 17.20
N ALA A 126 13.74 7.21 16.07
CA ALA A 126 12.94 6.09 15.59
C ALA A 126 13.69 5.23 14.56
N PHE A 127 13.27 3.98 14.45
CA PHE A 127 13.78 3.02 13.48
C PHE A 127 12.62 2.33 12.77
N THR A 128 12.59 2.38 11.44
CA THR A 128 11.55 1.72 10.63
C THR A 128 12.19 0.68 9.74
N TYR A 129 11.76 -0.57 9.85
CA TYR A 129 12.41 -1.70 9.21
C TYR A 129 11.43 -2.80 8.83
N ALA A 130 11.89 -3.69 7.97
CA ALA A 130 11.19 -4.91 7.60
C ALA A 130 12.17 -6.08 7.56
N LYS A 131 11.66 -7.26 7.90
CA LYS A 131 12.39 -8.51 7.73
C LYS A 131 12.10 -9.07 6.35
N PHE A 132 13.15 -9.11 5.53
CA PHE A 132 13.09 -9.64 4.18
C PHE A 132 13.59 -11.08 4.11
N THR A 133 13.06 -11.83 3.15
CA THR A 133 13.60 -13.10 2.68
C THR A 133 14.15 -12.93 1.27
N GLY A 134 15.42 -13.31 1.05
CA GLY A 134 16.13 -13.19 -0.22
C GLY A 134 17.65 -13.07 -0.05
N ASP A 135 18.37 -12.88 -1.15
CA ASP A 135 19.83 -12.71 -1.13
C ASP A 135 20.22 -11.26 -0.82
N TYR A 136 20.61 -10.99 0.42
CA TYR A 136 20.98 -9.65 0.88
C TYR A 136 22.13 -9.03 0.07
N ARG A 137 23.03 -9.84 -0.51
CA ARG A 137 24.17 -9.33 -1.31
C ARG A 137 23.69 -8.63 -2.57
N LYS A 138 22.62 -9.14 -3.20
CA LYS A 138 21.96 -8.47 -4.32
C LYS A 138 21.38 -7.13 -3.91
N ILE A 139 20.82 -7.04 -2.69
CA ILE A 139 20.21 -5.81 -2.18
C ILE A 139 21.27 -4.77 -1.83
N VAL A 140 22.36 -5.18 -1.17
CA VAL A 140 23.54 -4.32 -0.94
C VAL A 140 24.05 -3.74 -2.25
N THR A 141 24.17 -4.57 -3.29
CA THR A 141 24.60 -4.12 -4.63
C THR A 141 23.60 -3.17 -5.27
N LEU A 142 22.30 -3.53 -5.25
CA LEU A 142 21.21 -2.74 -5.82
C LEU A 142 21.11 -1.34 -5.20
N LEU A 143 21.22 -1.27 -3.87
CA LEU A 143 21.10 -0.03 -3.10
C LEU A 143 22.46 0.68 -2.90
N LYS A 144 23.55 0.11 -3.41
CA LYS A 144 24.93 0.62 -3.27
C LYS A 144 25.35 0.85 -1.81
N LEU A 145 24.90 -0.02 -0.90
CA LEU A 145 25.27 0.04 0.51
C LEU A 145 26.75 -0.33 0.70
N GLN A 146 27.38 0.28 1.69
CA GLN A 146 28.78 0.04 2.05
C GLN A 146 28.86 -0.69 3.40
N PRO A 147 29.88 -1.52 3.63
CA PRO A 147 30.14 -2.06 4.97
C PRO A 147 30.28 -0.92 5.99
N GLU A 148 29.70 -1.09 7.17
CA GLU A 148 29.86 -0.15 8.28
C GLU A 148 31.29 -0.25 8.86
N GLU A 149 32.05 0.85 8.84
CA GLU A 149 33.48 0.88 9.17
C GLU A 149 33.75 1.24 10.63
N SER A 150 32.74 1.70 11.38
CA SER A 150 32.94 2.23 12.73
C SER A 150 33.35 1.19 13.78
N GLY A 151 33.23 -0.12 13.51
CA GLY A 151 33.67 -1.18 14.43
C GLY A 151 32.97 -1.18 15.79
N VAL A 152 31.95 -0.33 15.96
CA VAL A 152 31.16 -0.21 17.17
C VAL A 152 30.01 -1.22 17.06
N GLU A 153 29.85 -2.06 18.08
CA GLU A 153 28.74 -3.05 18.19
C GLU A 153 27.34 -2.41 18.14
N PHE A 154 27.25 -1.08 18.27
CA PHE A 154 26.04 -0.28 18.10
C PHE A 154 25.75 0.12 16.63
N SER A 155 26.46 -0.49 15.68
CA SER A 155 26.27 -0.33 14.23
C SER A 155 24.80 -0.62 13.86
N MET A 156 24.11 0.40 13.35
CA MET A 156 22.70 0.33 12.92
C MET A 156 22.42 -0.73 11.85
N GLY A 157 23.48 -1.21 11.19
CA GLY A 157 23.46 -2.42 10.40
C GLY A 157 24.81 -2.73 9.79
N LYS A 158 25.02 -3.98 9.37
CA LYS A 158 26.29 -4.42 8.78
C LYS A 158 26.61 -3.68 7.47
N PHE A 159 25.59 -3.18 6.77
CA PHE A 159 25.73 -2.37 5.55
C PHE A 159 24.86 -1.12 5.63
N VAL A 160 25.40 0.02 5.22
CA VAL A 160 24.72 1.33 5.32
C VAL A 160 24.86 2.19 4.07
N SER A 161 23.96 3.14 3.87
CA SER A 161 24.16 4.21 2.90
C SER A 161 25.13 5.25 3.47
N ARG A 162 26.33 5.41 2.88
CA ARG A 162 27.23 6.52 3.28
C ARG A 162 26.60 7.86 2.91
N GLN A 163 26.18 8.60 3.92
CA GLN A 163 25.91 10.03 3.78
C GLN A 163 27.17 10.82 4.16
N GLN A 164 27.35 12.00 3.56
CA GLN A 164 28.44 12.90 3.97
C GLN A 164 28.25 13.27 5.45
N PRO A 165 29.34 13.44 6.22
CA PRO A 165 29.24 13.89 7.60
C PRO A 165 28.56 15.27 7.61
N SER A 166 27.36 15.31 8.17
CA SER A 166 26.62 16.54 8.44
C SER A 166 26.62 16.83 9.94
N ASN A 167 26.48 18.11 10.31
CA ASN A 167 26.34 18.53 11.71
C ASN A 167 25.02 18.07 12.36
N ARG A 168 24.16 17.38 11.61
CA ARG A 168 22.96 16.67 12.04
C ARG A 168 23.12 15.22 11.60
N CYS A 169 22.70 14.26 12.41
CA CYS A 169 22.75 12.86 11.99
C CYS A 169 21.69 12.63 10.91
N PRO A 170 22.09 12.30 9.66
CA PRO A 170 21.15 12.16 8.56
C PRO A 170 20.38 10.83 8.64
N PRO A 171 19.25 10.69 7.93
CA PRO A 171 18.63 9.40 7.69
C PRO A 171 19.63 8.39 7.12
N ILE A 172 19.69 7.18 7.65
CA ILE A 172 20.58 6.14 7.11
C ILE A 172 19.78 4.90 6.78
N VAL A 173 19.91 4.45 5.52
CA VAL A 173 19.41 3.14 5.09
C VAL A 173 20.39 2.10 5.61
N VAL A 174 19.88 1.09 6.30
CA VAL A 174 20.68 0.06 6.96
C VAL A 174 20.20 -1.32 6.56
N LEU A 175 21.13 -2.25 6.44
CA LEU A 175 20.87 -3.65 6.18
C LEU A 175 21.69 -4.53 7.13
N THR A 176 21.02 -5.49 7.76
CA THR A 176 21.62 -6.46 8.69
C THR A 176 21.21 -7.87 8.30
N PRO A 177 22.12 -8.70 7.74
CA PRO A 177 21.89 -10.12 7.54
C PRO A 177 21.62 -10.82 8.86
N SER A 178 20.69 -11.79 8.86
CA SER A 178 20.43 -12.63 10.03
C SER A 178 21.54 -13.68 10.17
N ASP A 179 22.05 -13.84 11.39
CA ASP A 179 23.02 -14.88 11.72
C ASP A 179 22.34 -16.26 11.92
N GLU A 180 21.03 -16.28 12.17
CA GLU A 180 20.22 -17.49 12.40
C GLU A 180 19.59 -18.05 11.11
N ALA A 181 19.23 -17.17 10.16
CA ALA A 181 18.57 -17.53 8.91
C ALA A 181 19.32 -16.88 7.72
N PRO A 182 20.13 -17.65 6.96
CA PRO A 182 21.05 -17.08 5.97
C PRO A 182 20.35 -16.44 4.75
N ASP A 183 19.07 -16.72 4.56
CA ASP A 183 18.20 -16.14 3.54
C ASP A 183 17.37 -14.96 4.07
N GLN A 184 17.58 -14.53 5.32
CA GLN A 184 16.87 -13.42 5.93
C GLN A 184 17.80 -12.25 6.26
N PHE A 185 17.25 -11.05 6.17
CA PHE A 185 17.92 -9.83 6.58
C PHE A 185 16.90 -8.78 7.00
N LEU A 186 17.32 -7.87 7.88
CA LEU A 186 16.60 -6.64 8.18
C LEU A 186 17.06 -5.56 7.21
N LEU A 187 16.12 -4.82 6.63
CA LEU A 187 16.38 -3.60 5.86
C LEU A 187 15.47 -2.52 6.43
N GLY A 188 16.02 -1.32 6.63
CA GLY A 188 15.25 -0.22 7.18
C GLY A 188 15.95 1.12 7.11
N CYS A 189 15.30 2.10 7.71
CA CYS A 189 15.78 3.46 7.86
C CYS A 189 15.84 3.83 9.35
N GLY A 190 16.99 4.33 9.79
CA GLY A 190 17.16 4.94 11.11
C GLY A 190 17.17 6.46 11.03
N TRP A 191 16.52 7.11 12.00
CA TRP A 191 16.45 8.57 12.16
C TRP A 191 16.95 9.01 13.53
N CYS A 192 17.80 10.02 13.53
CA CYS A 192 18.39 10.57 14.75
C CYS A 192 17.54 11.65 15.42
N ASN A 193 17.65 11.77 16.74
CA ASN A 193 17.02 12.87 17.49
C ASN A 193 17.68 14.21 17.12
N GLY A 194 16.90 15.18 16.62
CA GLY A 194 17.39 16.55 16.36
C GLY A 194 17.64 16.93 14.89
N GLY A 195 16.86 16.36 13.98
CA GLY A 195 16.73 16.86 12.61
C GLY A 195 16.41 18.34 12.52
#